data_AF-C0GDT2-F1
#
_entry.id   AF-C0GDT2-F1
#
_cell.length_a   1.000
_cell.length_b   1.000
_cell.length_c   1.000
_cell.angle_alpha   90.00
_cell.angle_beta   90.00
_cell.angle_gamma   90.00
#
_symmetry.space_group_name_H-M   'P 1'
#
loop_
_entity.id
_entity.type
_entity.pdbx_description
1 polymer ?
#
loop_
_entity_poly.entity_id
_entity_poly.type
_entity_poly.pdbx_seq_one_letter_code
_entity_poly.pdbx_strand_id
1 'polypeptide(L)'
;MYQDLCHDRYNEIKKQGKYKIVDEQWHFLQDFGHHKWPGRRLKEDDDHFTTSYPREIVIDDHGQKRKLSLLSEDDYNFAVGKLTLEEWQKRKSRSPQRVIRLSLLALFTVFIIWLVGMIMG
;
A
#
# COMPACT_ATOMS: atom_id res chain seq x y z
N MET A 1 13.21 -5.71 -6.38
CA MET A 1 12.60 -6.46 -5.25
C MET A 1 11.14 -6.09 -5.02
N TYR A 2 10.77 -4.88 -4.56
CA TYR A 2 9.34 -4.53 -4.39
C TYR A 2 8.59 -4.39 -5.72
N GLN A 3 9.27 -3.94 -6.77
CA GLN A 3 8.72 -3.81 -8.10
C GLN A 3 8.31 -5.16 -8.69
N ASP A 4 9.21 -6.14 -8.66
CA ASP A 4 8.98 -7.50 -9.19
C ASP A 4 7.80 -8.15 -8.46
N LEU A 5 7.77 -8.03 -7.13
CA LEU A 5 6.67 -8.51 -6.30
C LEU A 5 5.32 -7.91 -6.72
N CYS A 6 5.26 -6.59 -6.93
CA CYS A 6 4.03 -5.93 -7.36
C CYS A 6 3.59 -6.39 -8.75
N HIS A 7 4.52 -6.56 -9.68
CA HIS A 7 4.25 -7.06 -11.03
C HIS A 7 3.71 -8.50 -11.01
N ASP A 8 4.37 -9.40 -10.27
CA ASP A 8 3.97 -10.79 -10.17
C ASP A 8 2.58 -10.91 -9.56
N ARG A 9 2.34 -10.24 -8.43
CA ARG A 9 1.03 -10.20 -7.76
C ARG A 9 -0.06 -9.63 -8.65
N TYR A 10 0.23 -8.56 -9.38
CA TYR A 10 -0.73 -7.96 -10.29
C TYR A 10 -1.09 -8.90 -11.45
N ASN A 11 -0.08 -9.52 -12.07
CA ASN A 11 -0.29 -10.49 -13.15
C ASN A 11 -1.11 -11.69 -12.67
N GLU A 12 -0.87 -12.12 -11.43
CA GLU A 12 -1.62 -13.20 -10.80
C GLU A 12 -3.07 -12.79 -10.53
N ILE A 13 -3.33 -11.60 -9.96
CA ILE A 13 -4.69 -11.09 -9.76
C ILE A 13 -5.41 -10.93 -11.10
N LYS A 14 -4.72 -10.53 -12.18
CA LYS A 14 -5.32 -10.50 -13.52
C LYS A 14 -5.71 -11.88 -14.05
N LYS A 15 -4.94 -12.91 -13.72
CA LYS A 15 -5.19 -14.30 -14.18
C LYS A 15 -6.24 -15.03 -13.35
N GLN A 16 -6.20 -14.88 -12.03
CA GLN A 16 -6.98 -15.68 -11.08
C GLN A 16 -7.63 -14.87 -9.95
N GLY A 17 -7.66 -13.54 -10.07
CA GLY A 17 -8.33 -12.68 -9.12
C GLY A 17 -9.83 -12.98 -9.05
N LYS A 18 -10.38 -12.96 -7.84
CA LYS A 18 -11.81 -13.14 -7.59
C LYS A 18 -12.63 -11.93 -8.07
N TYR A 19 -12.01 -10.75 -8.07
CA TYR A 19 -12.66 -9.47 -8.30
C TYR A 19 -12.17 -8.80 -9.58
N LYS A 20 -13.05 -8.00 -10.20
CA LYS A 20 -12.70 -7.22 -11.39
C LYS A 20 -11.88 -6.00 -10.99
N ILE A 21 -10.70 -5.83 -11.60
CA ILE A 21 -9.92 -4.59 -11.50
C ILE A 21 -10.63 -3.51 -12.33
N VAL A 22 -10.96 -2.39 -11.69
CA VAL A 22 -11.64 -1.24 -12.32
C VAL A 22 -10.75 -0.02 -12.48
N ASP A 23 -9.65 0.06 -11.72
CA ASP A 23 -8.67 1.13 -11.82
C ASP A 23 -7.30 0.67 -11.31
N GLU A 24 -6.23 1.33 -11.75
CA GLU A 24 -4.84 0.95 -11.49
C GLU A 24 -3.99 2.18 -11.22
N GLN A 25 -3.35 2.23 -10.05
CA GLN A 25 -2.43 3.31 -9.71
C GLN A 25 -0.99 2.85 -9.92
N TRP A 26 -0.39 3.35 -10.99
CA TRP A 26 0.98 3.08 -11.39
C TRP A 26 1.95 4.00 -10.66
N HIS A 27 3.03 3.43 -10.15
CA HIS A 27 4.15 4.17 -9.58
C HIS A 27 5.31 4.16 -10.57
N PHE A 28 5.82 5.33 -10.89
CA PHE A 28 6.97 5.51 -11.77
C PHE A 28 8.19 5.77 -10.89
N LEU A 29 9.13 4.83 -10.89
CA LEU A 29 10.47 5.07 -10.38
C LEU A 29 11.29 5.59 -11.55
N GLN A 30 11.67 6.86 -11.45
CA GLN A 30 12.65 7.46 -12.32
C GLN A 30 13.87 7.73 -11.44
N ASP A 31 14.89 6.89 -11.58
CA ASP A 31 16.13 7.09 -10.86
C ASP A 31 17.06 7.94 -11.73
N PHE A 32 17.38 9.14 -11.26
CA PHE A 32 18.40 9.99 -11.87
C PHE A 32 19.71 9.73 -11.13
N GLY A 33 20.49 8.75 -11.59
CA GLY A 33 21.79 8.46 -11.00
C GLY A 33 22.44 7.20 -11.56
N HIS A 34 23.74 7.29 -11.85
CA HIS A 34 24.57 6.18 -12.34
C HIS A 34 24.73 5.08 -11.27
N HIS A 35 23.78 4.14 -11.18
CA HIS A 35 24.03 2.90 -10.48
C HIS A 35 24.92 1.99 -11.34
N LYS A 36 26.24 2.17 -11.22
CA LYS A 36 27.25 1.23 -11.74
C LYS A 36 27.07 -0.13 -11.07
N TRP A 37 26.50 -1.09 -11.78
CA TRP A 37 26.67 -2.50 -11.44
C TRP A 37 28.13 -2.88 -11.73
N PRO A 38 28.89 -3.44 -10.78
CA PRO A 38 30.28 -3.81 -11.01
C PRO A 38 30.34 -4.91 -12.09
N GLY A 39 30.95 -4.60 -13.24
CA GLY A 39 31.20 -5.57 -14.31
C GLY A 39 30.44 -5.33 -15.63
N ARG A 40 29.52 -4.36 -15.72
CA ARG A 40 28.81 -4.05 -16.99
C ARG A 40 29.41 -2.79 -17.64
N ARG A 41 29.95 -2.91 -18.85
CA ARG A 41 30.29 -1.74 -19.68
C ARG A 41 28.99 -1.16 -20.23
N LEU A 42 28.52 -0.06 -19.66
CA LEU A 42 27.34 0.66 -20.16
C LEU A 42 27.71 1.37 -21.47
N LYS A 43 26.83 1.30 -22.47
CA LYS A 43 26.86 2.22 -23.61
C LYS A 43 26.31 3.58 -23.13
N GLU A 44 26.78 4.67 -23.73
CA GLU A 44 26.46 6.07 -23.34
C GLU A 44 24.96 6.42 -23.30
N ASP A 45 24.07 5.54 -23.79
CA ASP A 45 22.62 5.76 -23.81
C ASP A 45 21.84 4.99 -22.71
N ASP A 46 22.50 4.15 -21.90
CA ASP A 46 21.84 3.32 -20.86
C ASP A 46 21.76 4.03 -19.49
N ASP A 47 21.90 5.36 -19.44
CA ASP A 47 21.96 6.15 -18.20
C ASP A 47 20.60 6.41 -17.54
N HIS A 48 19.51 5.90 -18.11
CA HIS A 48 18.14 6.13 -17.64
C HIS A 48 17.32 4.83 -17.59
N PHE A 49 17.04 4.31 -16.40
CA PHE A 49 16.02 3.29 -16.21
C PHE A 49 14.73 3.94 -15.70
N THR A 50 13.73 4.05 -16.57
CA THR A 50 12.38 4.45 -16.18
C THR A 50 11.55 3.19 -16.04
N THR A 51 11.08 2.91 -14.83
CA THR A 51 10.33 1.68 -14.59
C THR A 51 9.08 1.93 -13.81
N SER A 52 7.98 1.39 -14.34
CA SER A 52 6.65 1.54 -13.80
C SER A 52 6.14 0.21 -13.26
N TYR A 53 5.45 0.26 -12.13
CA TYR A 53 4.74 -0.89 -11.59
C TYR A 53 3.42 -0.46 -10.95
N PRO A 54 2.37 -1.29 -11.05
CA PRO A 54 1.13 -1.02 -10.34
C PRO A 54 1.42 -1.19 -8.85
N ARG A 55 1.21 -0.15 -8.06
CA ARG A 55 1.40 -0.22 -6.60
C ARG A 55 0.08 -0.48 -5.90
N GLU A 56 -0.99 0.07 -6.46
CA GLU A 56 -2.33 -0.06 -5.91
C GLU A 56 -3.31 -0.35 -7.04
N ILE A 57 -4.33 -1.15 -6.74
CA ILE A 57 -5.42 -1.48 -7.65
C ILE A 57 -6.74 -1.15 -6.98
N VAL A 58 -7.74 -0.79 -7.78
CA VAL A 58 -9.12 -0.69 -7.31
C VAL A 58 -9.88 -1.87 -7.88
N ILE A 59 -10.51 -2.64 -7.00
CA ILE A 59 -11.37 -3.76 -7.39
C ILE A 59 -12.84 -3.42 -7.14
N ASP A 60 -13.71 -4.07 -7.89
CA ASP A 60 -15.15 -4.06 -7.65
C ASP A 60 -15.58 -5.31 -6.87
N ASP A 61 -16.00 -5.11 -5.62
CA ASP A 61 -16.55 -6.12 -4.73
C ASP A 61 -18.06 -5.92 -4.62
N HIS A 62 -18.81 -6.57 -5.53
CA HIS A 62 -20.28 -6.52 -5.57
C HIS A 62 -20.86 -5.09 -5.61
N GLY A 63 -20.27 -4.19 -6.41
CA GLY A 63 -20.69 -2.79 -6.54
C GLY A 63 -19.98 -1.84 -5.57
N GLN A 64 -19.17 -2.35 -4.65
CA GLN A 64 -18.32 -1.53 -3.79
C GLN A 64 -16.89 -1.49 -4.32
N LYS A 65 -16.43 -0.28 -4.69
CA LYS A 65 -15.04 -0.05 -5.07
C LYS A 65 -14.13 -0.11 -3.85
N ARG A 66 -13.09 -0.95 -3.90
CA ARG A 66 -12.10 -1.09 -2.83
C ARG A 66 -10.68 -0.90 -3.37
N LYS A 67 -9.92 -0.03 -2.70
CA LYS A 67 -8.51 0.21 -3.00
C LYS A 67 -7.62 -0.75 -2.22
N LEU A 68 -6.75 -1.45 -2.94
CA LEU A 68 -5.86 -2.50 -2.44
C LEU A 68 -4.41 -2.17 -2.79
N SER A 69 -3.49 -2.40 -1.86
CA SER A 69 -2.06 -2.25 -2.10
C SER A 69 -1.44 -3.60 -2.48
N LEU A 70 -0.74 -3.65 -3.61
CA LEU A 70 -0.05 -4.86 -4.07
C LEU A 70 1.15 -5.22 -3.19
N LEU A 71 1.63 -4.28 -2.36
CA LEU A 71 2.65 -4.55 -1.35
C LEU A 71 2.09 -5.29 -0.13
N SER A 72 0.81 -5.10 0.18
CA SER A 72 0.16 -5.74 1.33
C SER A 72 -0.24 -7.17 0.99
N GLU A 73 0.28 -8.12 1.77
CA GLU A 73 -0.06 -9.54 1.60
C GLU A 73 -1.54 -9.81 1.85
N ASP A 74 -2.14 -9.15 2.85
CA ASP A 74 -3.57 -9.31 3.15
C ASP A 74 -4.45 -8.75 2.02
N ASP A 75 -4.08 -7.60 1.44
CA ASP A 75 -4.82 -7.02 0.31
C ASP A 75 -4.71 -7.90 -0.94
N TYR A 76 -3.52 -8.45 -1.23
CA TYR A 76 -3.33 -9.41 -2.32
C TYR A 76 -4.12 -10.71 -2.06
N ASN A 77 -4.06 -11.27 -0.86
CA ASN A 77 -4.79 -12.49 -0.50
C ASN A 77 -6.30 -12.31 -0.60
N PHE A 78 -6.81 -11.13 -0.26
CA PHE A 78 -8.21 -10.77 -0.49
C PHE A 78 -8.53 -10.70 -2.00
N ALA A 79 -7.67 -10.05 -2.81
CA ALA A 79 -7.87 -9.93 -4.26
C ALA A 79 -7.92 -11.28 -4.98
N VAL A 80 -7.11 -12.26 -4.55
CA VAL A 80 -7.12 -13.63 -5.08
C VAL A 80 -8.16 -14.54 -4.41
N GLY A 81 -8.97 -14.03 -3.48
CA GLY A 81 -10.04 -14.78 -2.82
C GLY A 81 -9.59 -15.78 -1.74
N LYS A 82 -8.33 -15.71 -1.28
CA LYS A 82 -7.80 -16.50 -0.15
C LYS A 82 -8.33 -16.01 1.21
N LEU A 83 -8.78 -14.76 1.30
CA LEU A 83 -9.39 -14.18 2.49
C LEU A 83 -10.84 -13.79 2.22
N THR A 84 -11.68 -14.00 3.24
CA THR A 84 -13.03 -13.44 3.26
C THR A 84 -13.00 -11.94 3.59
N LEU A 85 -14.09 -11.24 3.31
CA LEU A 85 -14.21 -9.80 3.61
C LEU A 85 -14.03 -9.52 5.12
N GLU A 86 -14.63 -10.35 5.98
CA GLU A 86 -14.54 -10.20 7.43
C GLU A 86 -13.11 -10.39 7.94
N GLU A 87 -12.41 -11.42 7.47
CA GLU A 87 -11.02 -11.69 7.84
C GLU A 87 -10.09 -10.58 7.36
N TRP A 88 -10.25 -10.14 6.12
CA TRP A 88 -9.48 -9.04 5.56
C TRP A 88 -9.66 -7.74 6.37
N GLN A 89 -10.91 -7.38 6.71
CA GLN A 89 -11.19 -6.20 7.54
C GLN A 89 -10.58 -6.32 8.93
N LYS A 90 -10.67 -7.50 9.57
CA LYS A 90 -10.11 -7.75 10.90
C LYS A 90 -8.59 -7.66 10.91
N ARG A 91 -7.91 -8.10 9.86
CA ARG A 91 -6.45 -7.97 9.73
C ARG A 91 -6.03 -6.54 9.44
N LYS A 92 -6.76 -5.84 8.56
CA LYS A 92 -6.50 -4.44 8.21
C LYS A 92 -6.70 -3.48 9.39
N SER A 93 -7.69 -3.74 10.25
CA SER A 93 -7.97 -2.93 11.44
C SER A 93 -6.90 -3.06 12.53
N ARG A 94 -6.20 -4.20 12.58
CA ARG A 94 -5.07 -4.45 13.49
C ARG A 94 -3.76 -3.79 13.05
N SER A 95 -3.75 -3.05 11.94
CA SER A 95 -2.54 -2.33 11.53
C SER A 95 -2.17 -1.25 12.57
N PRO A 96 -0.88 -1.19 12.99
CA PRO A 96 -0.45 -0.35 14.12
C PRO A 96 -0.72 1.14 13.92
N GLN A 97 -0.81 1.61 12.66
CA GLN A 97 -1.06 3.02 12.34
C GLN A 97 -2.43 3.55 12.80
N ARG A 98 -3.48 2.72 12.87
CA ARG A 98 -4.78 3.16 13.39
C ARG A 98 -4.84 3.20 14.92
N VAL A 99 -4.18 2.26 15.58
CA VAL A 99 -4.10 2.21 17.05
C VAL A 99 -3.36 3.45 17.57
N ILE A 100 -2.25 3.82 16.94
CA ILE A 100 -1.45 5.00 17.32
C ILE A 100 -2.27 6.31 17.23
N ARG A 101 -3.10 6.47 16.18
CA ARG A 101 -3.94 7.67 16.02
C ARG A 101 -4.99 7.81 17.12
N LEU A 102 -5.59 6.71 17.56
CA LEU A 102 -6.59 6.73 18.65
C LEU A 102 -5.93 7.06 19.99
N SER A 103 -4.75 6.50 20.27
CA SER A 103 -4.02 6.81 21.51
C SER A 103 -3.55 8.27 21.59
N LEU A 104 -3.14 8.87 20.47
CA LEU A 104 -2.74 10.29 20.42
C LEU A 104 -3.92 11.23 20.69
N LEU A 105 -5.09 10.92 20.14
CA LEU A 105 -6.32 11.68 20.39
C LEU A 105 -6.74 11.62 21.87
N ALA A 106 -6.66 10.44 22.50
CA ALA A 106 -6.99 10.27 23.91
C ALA A 106 -6.04 11.08 24.82
N LEU A 107 -4.73 11.05 24.55
CA LEU A 107 -3.76 11.85 25.31
C LEU A 107 -4.01 13.35 25.16
N PHE A 108 -4.37 13.82 23.96
CA PHE A 108 -4.69 15.22 23.71
C PHE A 108 -5.94 15.68 24.49
N THR A 109 -6.98 14.85 24.57
CA THR A 109 -8.18 15.18 25.35
C THR A 109 -7.91 15.27 26.85
N VAL A 110 -7.09 14.36 27.40
CA VAL A 110 -6.72 14.40 28.82
C VAL A 110 -5.88 15.64 29.14
N PHE A 111 -4.96 16.01 28.24
CA PHE A 111 -4.14 17.22 28.39
C PHE A 111 -4.98 18.50 28.39
N ILE A 112 -5.98 18.63 27.50
CA ILE A 112 -6.88 19.80 27.47
C ILE A 112 -7.68 19.91 28.77
N ILE A 113 -8.25 18.80 29.25
CA ILE A 113 -9.04 18.79 30.49
C ILE A 113 -8.18 19.24 31.69
N TRP A 114 -6.94 18.75 31.77
CA TRP A 114 -6.00 19.14 32.82
C TRP A 114 -5.62 20.63 32.74
N LEU A 115 -5.37 21.14 31.54
CA LEU A 115 -5.04 22.56 31.31
C LEU A 115 -6.20 23.49 31.72
N VAL A 116 -7.44 23.15 31.36
CA VAL A 116 -8.64 23.93 31.73
C VAL A 116 -8.87 23.88 33.23
N GLY A 117 -8.63 22.72 33.87
CA GLY A 117 -8.71 22.58 35.32
C GLY A 117 -7.69 23.44 36.08
N MET A 118 -6.49 23.66 35.53
CA MET A 118 -5.48 24.56 36.13
C MET A 118 -5.81 26.05 35.96
N ILE A 119 -6.51 26.45 34.90
CA ILE A 119 -6.83 27.86 34.63
C ILE A 119 -8.02 28.34 35.48
N MET A 120 -8.95 27.44 35.83
CA MET A 120 -10.13 27.75 36.64
C MET A 120 -9.95 27.51 38.15
N GLY A 121 -8.80 26.99 38.59
CA GLY A 121 -8.49 26.67 39.99
C GLY A 121 -7.66 27.73 40.70
#